data_AF-A0A8T7CW94-F1
#
_entry.id   AF-A0A8T7CW94-F1
#
_cell.length_a   1.000
_cell.length_b   1.000
_cell.length_c   1.000
_cell.angle_alpha   90.00
_cell.angle_beta   90.00
_cell.angle_gamma   90.00
#
_symmetry.space_group_name_H-M   'P 1'
#
loop_
_entity.id
_entity.type
_entity.pdbx_description
1 polymer ?
#
loop_
_entity_poly.entity_id
_entity_poly.type
_entity_poly.pdbx_seq_one_letter_code
_entity_poly.pdbx_strand_id
1 'polypeptide(L)'
;SDLAGLWDSSENNGVKKDLIYTRVSSAGAIIEYDFDGDEVDAGLNCYQVDTGALSVIADNRFLVTTDMHADKKFEVELEWLDAGNALKVYFIDENEPAKISSSQIWTRVADESILDDEPPCRR
;
A
#
# COMPACT_ATOMS: atom_id res chain seq x y z
N SER A 1 8.05 -13.43 5.30
CA SER A 1 8.69 -12.74 4.15
C SER A 1 9.05 -11.35 4.64
N ASP A 2 10.20 -10.76 4.30
CA ASP A 2 10.56 -9.42 4.81
C ASP A 2 9.52 -8.36 4.46
N LEU A 3 8.72 -8.55 3.40
CA LEU A 3 7.64 -7.62 3.01
C LEU A 3 6.39 -7.69 3.91
N ALA A 4 6.19 -8.81 4.59
CA ALA A 4 4.96 -9.01 5.35
C ALA A 4 4.92 -8.12 6.59
N GLY A 5 3.75 -7.56 6.86
CA GLY A 5 3.54 -6.54 7.88
C GLY A 5 2.44 -5.56 7.51
N LEU A 6 2.23 -4.60 8.41
CA LEU A 6 1.37 -3.44 8.19
C LEU A 6 2.25 -2.24 7.84
N TRP A 7 1.93 -1.60 6.73
CA TRP A 7 2.65 -0.46 6.18
C TRP A 7 1.78 0.79 6.24
N ASP A 8 2.33 1.90 6.72
CA ASP A 8 1.74 3.24 6.55
C ASP A 8 2.09 3.71 5.14
N SER A 9 1.08 3.68 4.27
CA SER A 9 1.10 4.11 2.88
C SER A 9 0.32 5.42 2.69
N SER A 10 0.13 6.19 3.76
CA SER A 10 -0.55 7.49 3.73
C SER A 10 0.11 8.46 2.75
N GLU A 11 -0.71 9.32 2.14
CA GLU A 11 -0.25 10.38 1.26
C GLU A 11 -0.68 11.78 1.70
N ASN A 12 0.02 12.80 1.21
CA ASN A 12 -0.35 14.19 1.44
C ASN A 12 -0.91 14.78 0.15
N ASN A 13 -2.21 15.06 0.13
CA ASN A 13 -2.86 15.74 -0.97
C ASN A 13 -3.07 17.23 -0.60
N GLY A 14 -2.03 18.03 -0.83
CA GLY A 14 -2.00 19.44 -0.46
C GLY A 14 -2.02 19.65 1.06
N VAL A 15 -3.13 20.16 1.60
CA VAL A 15 -3.31 20.41 3.05
C VAL A 15 -3.98 19.25 3.79
N LYS A 16 -4.49 18.26 3.05
CA LYS A 16 -5.11 17.07 3.63
C LYS A 16 -4.09 15.93 3.66
N LYS A 17 -4.03 15.22 4.78
CA LYS A 17 -3.35 13.94 4.87
C LYS A 17 -4.40 12.87 4.65
N ASP A 18 -4.19 12.08 3.62
CA ASP A 18 -4.97 10.89 3.35
C ASP A 18 -4.33 9.70 4.06
N LEU A 19 -5.13 8.92 4.79
CA LEU A 19 -4.62 7.96 5.76
C LEU A 19 -4.81 6.54 5.23
N ILE A 20 -3.76 6.00 4.61
CA ILE A 20 -3.81 4.69 3.97
C ILE A 20 -2.87 3.74 4.71
N TYR A 21 -3.34 2.52 4.94
CA TYR A 21 -2.53 1.42 5.44
C TYR A 21 -2.62 0.22 4.52
N THR A 22 -1.46 -0.33 4.15
CA THR A 22 -1.38 -1.52 3.31
C THR A 22 -0.84 -2.69 4.12
N ARG A 23 -1.66 -3.73 4.26
CA ARG A 23 -1.33 -4.97 4.93
C ARG A 23 -0.86 -6.00 3.92
N VAL A 24 0.33 -6.53 4.11
CA VAL A 24 0.89 -7.61 3.26
C VAL A 24 1.08 -8.86 4.11
N SER A 25 0.46 -9.96 3.70
CA SER A 25 0.64 -11.26 4.34
C SER A 25 1.93 -11.96 3.85
N SER A 26 2.40 -12.95 4.61
CA SER A 26 3.53 -13.79 4.21
C SER A 26 3.27 -14.58 2.92
N ALA A 27 2.01 -14.81 2.57
CA ALA A 27 1.57 -15.46 1.34
C ALA A 27 1.38 -14.49 0.16
N GLY A 28 1.60 -13.18 0.36
CA GLY A 28 1.45 -12.17 -0.69
C GLY A 28 0.04 -11.64 -0.89
N ALA A 29 -0.96 -12.05 -0.09
CA ALA A 29 -2.24 -11.35 -0.05
C ALA A 29 -2.05 -9.92 0.47
N ILE A 30 -2.69 -8.96 -0.18
CA ILE A 30 -2.70 -7.54 0.18
C ILE A 30 -4.11 -7.15 0.64
N ILE A 31 -4.18 -6.34 1.70
CA ILE A 31 -5.40 -5.63 2.09
C ILE A 31 -5.04 -4.16 2.28
N GLU A 32 -5.75 -3.28 1.60
CA GLU A 32 -5.60 -1.84 1.74
C GLU A 32 -6.75 -1.28 2.58
N TYR A 33 -6.40 -0.41 3.51
CA TYR A 33 -7.33 0.32 4.36
C TYR A 33 -7.16 1.79 4.05
N ASP A 34 -8.18 2.42 3.49
CA ASP A 34 -8.16 3.84 3.19
C ASP A 34 -9.12 4.59 4.11
N PHE A 35 -8.59 5.60 4.76
CA PHE A 35 -9.33 6.64 5.46
C PHE A 35 -9.30 7.90 4.60
N ASP A 36 -10.15 7.90 3.57
CA ASP A 36 -10.35 9.01 2.67
C ASP A 36 -10.72 10.26 3.48
N GLY A 37 -9.73 11.12 3.73
CA GLY A 37 -9.90 12.31 4.57
C GLY A 37 -10.70 13.44 3.88
N ASP A 38 -11.52 13.14 2.87
CA ASP A 38 -12.09 14.11 1.95
C ASP A 38 -13.62 13.99 1.72
N GLU A 39 -14.14 14.73 0.74
CA GLU A 39 -15.59 14.86 0.51
C GLU A 39 -16.21 13.63 -0.19
N VAL A 40 -15.39 12.67 -0.64
CA VAL A 40 -15.81 11.44 -1.35
C VAL A 40 -16.41 10.41 -0.39
N ASP A 41 -15.98 10.43 0.88
CA ASP A 41 -16.42 9.50 1.91
C ASP A 41 -17.85 9.71 2.42
N ALA A 42 -18.51 10.80 2.03
CA ALA A 42 -19.90 11.11 2.37
C ALA A 42 -20.27 10.93 3.87
N GLY A 43 -19.30 10.95 4.79
CA GLY A 43 -19.50 10.75 6.23
C GLY A 43 -19.44 9.29 6.71
N LEU A 44 -18.72 8.38 6.06
CA LEU A 44 -18.42 7.05 6.60
C LEU A 44 -17.54 7.15 7.86
N ASN A 45 -17.82 6.30 8.86
CA ASN A 45 -17.13 6.31 10.16
C ASN A 45 -15.87 5.42 10.18
N CYS A 46 -15.63 4.63 9.14
CA CYS A 46 -14.58 3.61 9.06
C CYS A 46 -13.99 3.56 7.65
N TYR A 47 -12.91 2.78 7.52
CA TYR A 47 -12.14 2.59 6.30
C TYR A 47 -12.94 1.96 5.16
N GLN A 48 -12.64 2.38 3.94
CA GLN A 48 -12.87 1.57 2.76
C GLN A 48 -11.79 0.47 2.72
N VAL A 49 -12.17 -0.75 2.31
CA VAL A 49 -11.27 -1.91 2.31
C VAL A 49 -11.24 -2.53 0.93
N ASP A 50 -10.05 -2.64 0.35
CA ASP A 50 -9.82 -3.41 -0.85
C ASP A 50 -8.81 -4.53 -0.63
N THR A 51 -8.92 -5.54 -1.48
CA THR A 51 -8.10 -6.74 -1.38
C THR A 51 -7.42 -7.01 -2.72
N GLY A 52 -6.17 -7.42 -2.66
CA GLY A 52 -5.42 -7.84 -3.83
C GLY A 52 -4.35 -8.84 -3.51
N ALA A 53 -3.42 -8.97 -4.45
CA ALA A 53 -2.30 -9.86 -4.34
C ALA A 53 -1.03 -9.20 -4.88
N LEU A 54 0.06 -9.57 -4.24
CA LEU A 54 1.42 -9.35 -4.66
C LEU A 54 1.94 -10.64 -5.29
N SER A 55 2.47 -10.57 -6.51
CA SER A 55 3.22 -11.68 -7.09
C SER A 55 4.58 -11.22 -7.60
N VAL A 56 5.63 -11.95 -7.21
CA VAL A 56 7.00 -11.66 -7.64
C VAL A 56 7.09 -11.88 -9.15
N ILE A 57 7.63 -10.91 -9.87
CA ILE A 57 7.93 -11.04 -11.30
C ILE A 57 9.41 -11.41 -11.45
N ALA A 58 10.31 -10.56 -10.95
CA ALA A 58 11.76 -10.70 -11.01
C ALA A 58 12.44 -9.81 -9.97
N ASP A 59 13.52 -10.29 -9.33
CA ASP A 59 14.29 -9.52 -8.34
C ASP A 59 13.40 -8.81 -7.31
N ASN A 60 13.41 -7.47 -7.29
CA ASN A 60 12.60 -6.59 -6.44
C ASN A 60 11.34 -6.04 -7.14
N ARG A 61 10.94 -6.62 -8.28
CA ARG A 61 9.75 -6.24 -9.04
C ARG A 61 8.57 -7.17 -8.78
N PHE A 62 7.42 -6.56 -8.59
CA PHE A 62 6.18 -7.22 -8.19
C PHE A 62 5.01 -6.74 -9.03
N LEU A 63 4.09 -7.65 -9.33
CA LEU A 63 2.77 -7.32 -9.84
C LEU A 63 1.82 -7.14 -8.64
N VAL A 64 1.18 -5.98 -8.58
CA VAL A 64 0.17 -5.63 -7.58
C VAL A 64 -1.19 -5.58 -8.27
N THR A 65 -2.22 -6.12 -7.62
CA THR A 65 -3.58 -6.19 -8.17
C THR A 65 -4.61 -5.39 -7.38
N THR A 66 -4.19 -4.44 -6.56
CA THR A 66 -5.09 -3.58 -5.77
C THR A 66 -4.70 -2.13 -5.99
N ASP A 67 -5.69 -1.31 -6.29
CA ASP A 67 -5.72 0.15 -6.23
C ASP A 67 -7.19 0.48 -5.94
N MET A 68 -7.47 1.10 -4.80
CA MET A 68 -8.84 1.42 -4.34
C MET A 68 -9.65 2.27 -5.33
N HIS A 69 -8.99 2.86 -6.32
CA HIS A 69 -9.60 3.81 -7.23
C HIS A 69 -9.83 3.25 -8.64
N ALA A 70 -9.26 2.08 -8.96
CA ALA A 70 -9.52 1.37 -10.20
C ALA A 70 -8.94 -0.04 -10.12
N ASP A 71 -9.68 -1.06 -10.59
CA ASP A 71 -9.16 -2.43 -10.81
C ASP A 71 -7.96 -2.42 -11.78
N LYS A 72 -6.79 -2.02 -11.28
CA LYS A 72 -5.56 -1.84 -12.03
C LYS A 72 -4.56 -2.85 -11.53
N LYS A 73 -4.00 -3.57 -12.50
CA LYS A 73 -2.78 -4.33 -12.29
C LYS A 73 -1.64 -3.43 -12.70
N PHE A 74 -0.76 -3.13 -11.76
CA PHE A 74 0.43 -2.34 -12.04
C PHE A 74 1.64 -3.05 -11.48
N GLU A 75 2.77 -2.78 -12.13
CA GLU A 75 4.05 -3.29 -11.67
C GLU A 75 4.70 -2.26 -10.75
N VAL A 76 5.30 -2.75 -9.68
CA VAL A 76 6.09 -1.94 -8.76
C VAL A 76 7.49 -2.51 -8.64
N GLU A 77 8.44 -1.62 -8.41
CA GLU A 77 9.77 -1.97 -7.94
C GLU A 77 9.95 -1.52 -6.50
N LEU A 78 10.60 -2.35 -5.68
CA LEU A 78 10.73 -2.13 -4.23
C LEU A 78 12.20 -1.93 -3.82
N GLU A 79 12.45 -0.95 -2.97
CA GLU A 79 13.76 -0.74 -2.34
C GLU A 79 13.62 -0.67 -0.82
N TRP A 80 14.37 -1.53 -0.14
CA TRP A 80 14.43 -1.54 1.33
C TRP A 80 15.27 -0.37 1.83
N LEU A 81 14.71 0.41 2.74
CA LEU A 81 15.37 1.49 3.44
C LEU A 81 15.47 1.15 4.94
N ASP A 82 16.45 1.76 5.61
CA ASP A 82 16.62 1.73 7.07
C ASP A 82 16.45 0.33 7.70
N ALA A 83 17.13 -0.66 7.11
CA ALA A 83 17.11 -2.07 7.54
C ALA A 83 15.72 -2.71 7.61
N GLY A 84 14.81 -2.35 6.70
CA GLY A 84 13.48 -2.98 6.58
C GLY A 84 12.34 -2.22 7.27
N ASN A 85 12.65 -1.07 7.86
CA ASN A 85 11.65 -0.21 8.52
C ASN A 85 10.93 0.72 7.54
N ALA A 86 11.51 0.93 6.35
CA ALA A 86 10.87 1.68 5.29
C ALA A 86 11.04 0.96 3.95
N LEU A 87 10.04 1.13 3.10
CA LEU A 87 9.98 0.57 1.75
C LEU A 87 9.74 1.73 0.79
N LYS A 88 10.65 1.90 -0.17
CA LYS A 88 10.39 2.81 -1.28
C LYS A 88 9.75 2.02 -2.41
N VAL A 89 8.54 2.42 -2.78
CA VAL A 89 7.72 1.80 -3.81
C VAL A 89 7.79 2.68 -5.05
N TYR A 90 8.28 2.13 -6.15
CA TYR A 90 8.33 2.80 -7.45
C TYR A 90 7.19 2.27 -8.33
N PHE A 91 6.29 3.15 -8.76
CA PHE A 91 5.23 2.81 -9.68
C PHE A 91 5.78 2.86 -11.11
N ILE A 92 5.55 1.79 -11.87
CA ILE A 92 6.05 1.65 -13.22
C ILE A 92 4.98 2.15 -14.21
N ASP A 93 5.41 2.88 -15.24
CA ASP A 93 4.52 3.33 -16.32
C ASP A 93 4.00 2.11 -17.12
N GLU A 94 2.67 1.99 -17.23
CA GLU A 94 2.01 0.86 -17.90
C GLU A 94 2.38 0.75 -19.40
N ASN A 95 2.69 1.86 -20.05
CA ASN A 95 3.04 1.91 -21.47
C ASN A 95 4.56 1.83 -21.68
N GLU A 96 5.33 2.27 -20.69
CA GLU A 96 6.80 2.29 -20.72
C GLU A 96 7.40 1.63 -19.46
N PRO A 97 7.44 0.29 -19.36
CA PRO A 97 7.82 -0.42 -18.12
C PRO A 97 9.25 -0.20 -17.60
N ALA A 98 10.07 0.56 -18.33
CA ALA A 98 11.40 0.98 -17.92
C ALA A 98 11.41 2.34 -17.21
N LYS A 99 10.24 3.00 -17.09
CA LYS A 99 10.10 4.35 -16.56
C LYS A 99 9.29 4.32 -15.26
N ILE A 100 9.82 5.03 -14.27
CA ILE A 100 9.12 5.30 -13.01
C ILE A 100 8.14 6.44 -13.25
N SER A 101 6.84 6.19 -13.04
CA SER A 101 5.78 7.18 -13.16
C SER A 101 5.65 8.02 -11.89
N SER A 102 5.75 7.38 -10.74
CA SER A 102 5.74 8.01 -9.41
C SER A 102 6.45 7.11 -8.38
N SER A 103 6.66 7.62 -7.17
CA SER A 103 7.19 6.82 -6.07
C SER A 103 6.62 7.25 -4.74
N GLN A 104 6.52 6.31 -3.81
CA GLN A 104 6.05 6.54 -2.45
C GLN A 104 6.98 5.86 -1.43
N ILE A 105 6.99 6.36 -0.20
CA ILE A 105 7.68 5.70 0.92
C ILE A 105 6.61 5.15 1.85
N TRP A 106 6.67 3.85 2.10
CA TRP A 106 5.85 3.17 3.08
C TRP A 106 6.67 2.90 4.33
N THR A 107 6.09 3.14 5.50
CA THR A 107 6.79 2.98 6.78
C THR A 107 6.19 1.82 7.55
N ARG A 108 7.01 0.96 8.13
CA ARG A 108 6.51 -0.21 8.87
C ARG A 108 5.83 0.24 10.16
N VAL A 109 4.58 -0.17 10.34
CA VAL A 109 3.78 0.09 11.54
C VAL A 109 3.83 -1.12 12.48
N ALA A 110 3.75 -2.33 11.92
CA ALA A 110 3.73 -3.57 12.67
C ALA A 110 4.23 -4.77 11.84
N ASP A 111 4.75 -5.78 12.52
CA ASP A 111 5.16 -7.06 11.94
C ASP A 111 4.00 -8.05 11.80
N GLU A 112 4.29 -9.24 11.27
CA GLU A 112 3.31 -10.30 10.94
C GLU A 112 2.35 -10.67 12.09
N SER A 113 2.73 -10.47 13.36
CA SER A 113 1.94 -10.92 14.52
C SER A 113 0.73 -10.04 14.88
N ILE A 114 0.52 -8.89 14.22
CA ILE A 114 -0.62 -7.99 14.44
C ILE A 114 -1.62 -8.06 13.26
N LEU A 115 -1.34 -8.89 12.25
CA LEU A 115 -2.11 -8.97 11.00
C LEU A 115 -3.55 -9.50 11.15
N ASP A 116 -3.98 -9.98 12.32
CA ASP A 116 -5.35 -10.45 12.53
C ASP A 116 -6.30 -9.32 12.96
N ASP A 117 -5.78 -8.22 13.51
CA ASP A 117 -6.59 -7.09 13.98
C ASP A 117 -6.64 -6.00 12.90
N GLU A 118 -7.85 -5.58 12.52
CA GLU A 118 -8.05 -4.42 11.64
C GLU A 118 -7.55 -3.14 12.34
N PRO A 119 -6.99 -2.16 11.60
CA PRO A 119 -6.69 -0.85 12.17
C PRO A 119 -7.93 -0.25 12.83
N PRO A 120 -7.84 0.45 13.98
CA PRO A 120 -9.01 1.00 14.63
C PRO A 120 -9.65 2.12 13.79
N CYS A 121 -10.98 2.13 13.64
CA CYS A 121 -11.71 3.25 13.01
C CYS A 121 -11.42 4.58 13.73
N ARG A 122 -11.49 5.69 12.98
CA ARG A 122 -11.50 7.04 13.57
C ARG A 122 -12.73 7.18 14.46
N ARG A 123 -12.53 7.70 15.67
CA ARG A 123 -13.61 8.03 16.61
C ARG A 123 -14.12 9.45 16.37
#